data_AF-A0A5C6BHL8-F1
#
_entry.id   AF-A0A5C6BHL8-F1
#
_cell.length_a   1.000
_cell.length_b   1.000
_cell.length_c   1.000
_cell.angle_alpha   90.00
_cell.angle_beta   90.00
_cell.angle_gamma   90.00
#
_symmetry.space_group_name_H-M   'P 1'
#
loop_
_entity.id
_entity.type
_entity.pdbx_description
1 polymer ?
#
loop_
_entity_poly.entity_id
_entity_poly.type
_entity_poly.pdbx_seq_one_letter_code
_entity_poly.pdbx_strand_id
1 'polypeptide(L)'
;MQQERLANNADEDTKLQMRSRVEEDRDNFKLPPQLRDLRGAFINPSQNESALRATLAPASVDATSEFVYESRVLEGIWATAPYLHNGSVPTLADLLEPASNGPTKFRIGPNYDLDKVGLAKDQTKFGDQVLHSDPHDRNTGNSNCGHEFGTNLTPLEKKELLEYLKAL
;
A
#
# COMPACT_ATOMS: atom_id res chain seq x y z
N MET A 1 -28.39 8.33 -38.80
CA MET A 1 -28.68 9.48 -37.92
C MET A 1 -29.91 9.32 -37.01
N GLN A 2 -31.00 8.63 -37.37
CA GLN A 2 -32.15 8.42 -36.44
C GLN A 2 -32.01 7.18 -35.54
N GLN A 3 -31.29 6.12 -35.95
CA GLN A 3 -31.12 4.90 -35.15
C GLN A 3 -30.10 5.04 -34.00
N GLU A 4 -29.03 5.83 -34.14
CA GLU A 4 -28.04 6.07 -33.07
C GLU A 4 -28.60 6.92 -31.91
N ARG A 5 -29.57 7.81 -32.17
CA ARG A 5 -30.22 8.60 -31.11
C ARG A 5 -31.11 7.73 -30.20
N LEU A 6 -31.68 6.65 -30.73
CA LEU A 6 -32.54 5.74 -29.99
C LEU A 6 -31.73 4.82 -29.06
N ALA A 7 -30.53 4.40 -29.47
CA ALA A 7 -29.64 3.58 -28.65
C ALA A 7 -29.06 4.37 -27.46
N ASN A 8 -28.69 5.64 -27.66
CA ASN A 8 -28.16 6.49 -26.59
C ASN A 8 -29.24 6.86 -25.55
N ASN A 9 -30.50 7.01 -25.95
CA ASN A 9 -31.60 7.26 -25.02
C ASN A 9 -31.94 6.03 -24.17
N ALA A 10 -31.80 4.82 -24.72
CA ALA A 10 -32.03 3.59 -23.98
C ALA A 10 -30.97 3.34 -22.87
N ASP A 11 -29.71 3.75 -23.09
CA ASP A 11 -28.65 3.67 -22.07
C ASP A 11 -28.87 4.65 -20.91
N GLU A 12 -29.36 5.86 -21.22
CA GLU A 12 -29.67 6.88 -20.22
C GLU A 12 -30.93 6.54 -19.39
N ASP A 13 -31.97 5.97 -20.02
CA ASP A 13 -33.14 5.47 -19.28
C ASP A 13 -32.77 4.29 -18.36
N THR A 14 -31.86 3.42 -18.79
CA THR A 14 -31.39 2.29 -17.98
C THR A 14 -30.54 2.80 -16.80
N LYS A 15 -29.66 3.79 -17.02
CA LYS A 15 -28.92 4.47 -15.94
C LYS A 15 -29.85 5.18 -14.96
N LEU A 16 -30.91 5.82 -15.45
CA LEU A 16 -31.88 6.53 -14.61
C LEU A 16 -32.67 5.55 -13.75
N GLN A 17 -33.08 4.40 -14.32
CA GLN A 17 -33.73 3.31 -13.57
C GLN A 17 -32.79 2.64 -12.55
N MET A 18 -31.51 2.47 -12.87
CA MET A 18 -30.54 1.95 -11.91
C MET A 18 -30.28 2.95 -10.77
N ARG A 19 -30.19 4.25 -11.08
CA ARG A 19 -30.05 5.31 -10.07
C ARG A 19 -31.27 5.37 -9.16
N SER A 20 -32.48 5.36 -9.72
CA SER A 20 -33.72 5.38 -8.92
C SER A 20 -33.84 4.15 -8.02
N ARG A 21 -33.41 2.97 -8.50
CA ARG A 21 -33.40 1.73 -7.70
C ARG A 21 -32.38 1.77 -6.56
N VAL A 22 -31.20 2.33 -6.81
CA VAL A 22 -30.17 2.52 -5.77
C VAL A 22 -30.62 3.55 -4.73
N GLU A 23 -31.35 4.58 -5.14
CA GLU A 23 -31.93 5.57 -4.21
C GLU A 23 -33.08 4.97 -3.37
N GLU A 24 -33.94 4.15 -3.98
CA GLU A 24 -35.04 3.47 -3.29
C GLU A 24 -34.54 2.43 -2.27
N ASP A 25 -33.47 1.69 -2.60
CA ASP A 25 -32.81 0.75 -1.68
C ASP A 25 -32.05 1.46 -0.55
N ARG A 26 -31.52 2.67 -0.77
CA ARG A 26 -30.89 3.49 0.29
C ARG A 26 -31.90 3.89 1.35
N ASP A 27 -33.10 4.30 0.95
CA ASP A 27 -34.14 4.76 1.89
C ASP A 27 -34.83 3.59 2.61
N ASN A 28 -34.84 2.39 2.01
CA ASN A 28 -35.39 1.17 2.62
C ASN A 28 -34.38 0.30 3.38
N PHE A 29 -33.09 0.63 3.38
CA PHE A 29 -32.08 -0.13 4.10
C PHE A 29 -32.20 0.05 5.63
N LYS A 30 -32.95 -0.87 6.26
CA LYS A 30 -33.08 -0.92 7.73
C LYS A 30 -31.86 -1.64 8.33
N LEU A 31 -30.95 -0.85 8.90
CA LEU A 31 -29.83 -1.38 9.69
C LEU A 31 -30.34 -2.36 10.78
N PRO A 32 -29.64 -3.51 10.97
CA PRO A 32 -29.90 -4.43 12.07
C PRO A 32 -29.91 -3.70 13.42
N PRO A 33 -30.68 -4.15 14.43
CA PRO A 33 -30.80 -3.47 15.72
C PRO A 33 -29.47 -3.07 16.34
N GLN A 34 -28.44 -3.92 16.21
CA GLN A 34 -27.10 -3.74 16.73
C GLN A 34 -26.28 -2.64 16.02
N LEU A 35 -26.69 -2.24 14.83
CA LEU A 35 -25.99 -1.26 13.99
C LEU A 35 -26.82 0.02 13.78
N ARG A 36 -28.00 0.14 14.41
CA ARG A 36 -28.85 1.33 14.28
C ARG A 36 -28.20 2.59 14.84
N ASP A 37 -27.38 2.43 15.87
CA ASP A 37 -26.64 3.52 16.51
C ASP A 37 -25.51 4.06 15.62
N LEU A 38 -25.13 3.31 14.58
CA LEU A 38 -24.16 3.73 13.56
C LEU A 38 -24.82 4.49 12.41
N ARG A 39 -26.14 4.75 12.47
CA ARG A 39 -26.84 5.56 11.47
C ARG A 39 -26.30 6.99 11.52
N GLY A 40 -25.55 7.38 10.49
CA GLY A 40 -24.86 8.68 10.42
C GLY A 40 -23.44 8.68 11.01
N ALA A 41 -22.93 7.54 11.50
CA ALA A 41 -21.53 7.42 11.94
C ALA A 41 -20.54 7.49 10.78
N PHE A 42 -20.98 7.13 9.57
CA PHE A 42 -20.22 7.28 8.34
C PHE A 42 -20.80 8.44 7.53
N ILE A 43 -19.92 9.37 7.12
CA ILE A 43 -20.29 10.52 6.28
C ILE A 43 -20.83 9.99 4.96
N ASN A 44 -22.11 10.25 4.67
CA ASN A 44 -22.68 9.96 3.38
C ASN A 44 -22.16 10.98 2.35
N PRO A 45 -21.37 10.58 1.35
CA PRO A 45 -20.74 11.50 0.41
C PRO A 45 -21.75 12.36 -0.35
N SER A 46 -22.95 11.82 -0.61
CA SER A 46 -23.96 12.51 -1.43
C SER A 46 -24.74 13.61 -0.69
N GLN A 47 -24.66 13.66 0.64
CA GLN A 47 -25.44 14.62 1.44
C GLN A 47 -24.64 15.84 1.89
N ASN A 48 -23.31 15.74 1.88
CA ASN A 48 -22.42 16.83 2.26
C ASN A 48 -21.17 16.83 1.40
N GLU A 49 -21.30 17.10 0.11
CA GLU A 49 -20.17 17.35 -0.81
C GLU A 49 -19.16 18.34 -0.21
N SER A 50 -19.64 19.38 0.50
CA SER A 50 -18.82 20.38 1.18
C SER A 50 -18.07 19.81 2.39
N ALA A 51 -18.71 18.96 3.20
CA ALA A 51 -18.06 18.35 4.36
C ALA A 51 -17.12 17.22 3.92
N LEU A 52 -17.46 16.48 2.87
CA LEU A 52 -16.61 15.50 2.22
C LEU A 52 -15.38 16.18 1.63
N ARG A 53 -15.54 17.31 0.92
CA ARG A 53 -14.41 18.12 0.45
C ARG A 53 -13.60 18.75 1.57
N ALA A 54 -14.19 19.03 2.73
CA ALA A 54 -13.46 19.56 3.89
C ALA A 54 -12.75 18.46 4.71
N THR A 55 -13.24 17.22 4.69
CA THR A 55 -12.60 16.05 5.32
C THR A 55 -11.59 15.37 4.40
N LEU A 56 -11.84 15.37 3.08
CA LEU A 56 -10.91 14.95 2.04
C LEU A 56 -10.03 16.11 1.54
N ALA A 57 -10.30 17.34 1.98
CA ALA A 57 -9.31 18.40 1.83
C ALA A 57 -8.08 17.87 2.53
N PRO A 58 -6.94 17.71 1.83
CA PRO A 58 -5.72 17.46 2.55
C PRO A 58 -5.66 18.57 3.59
N ALA A 59 -5.61 18.20 4.88
CA ALA A 59 -5.10 19.11 5.90
C ALA A 59 -3.91 19.78 5.24
N SER A 60 -3.84 21.12 5.25
CA SER A 60 -2.78 21.88 4.59
C SER A 60 -1.45 21.40 5.17
N VAL A 61 -0.95 20.31 4.61
CA VAL A 61 0.36 19.77 4.80
C VAL A 61 1.17 20.83 4.13
N ASP A 62 1.79 21.64 4.98
CA ASP A 62 2.84 22.54 4.57
C ASP A 62 3.66 21.75 3.55
N ALA A 63 3.77 22.23 2.31
CA ALA A 63 4.38 21.46 1.22
C ALA A 63 5.89 21.19 1.46
N THR A 64 6.38 21.60 2.63
CA THR A 64 7.70 21.47 3.23
C THR A 64 7.76 20.41 4.34
N SER A 65 6.63 19.82 4.78
CA SER A 65 6.65 18.75 5.79
C SER A 65 7.24 17.51 5.13
N GLU A 66 8.47 17.15 5.51
CA GLU A 66 9.05 15.88 5.11
C GLU A 66 8.14 14.75 5.59
N PHE A 67 7.70 13.90 4.67
CA PHE A 67 7.01 12.66 5.03
C PHE A 67 8.04 11.74 5.69
N VAL A 68 8.02 11.69 7.02
CA VAL A 68 8.94 10.86 7.83
C VAL A 68 8.22 9.59 8.28
N TYR A 69 8.94 8.47 8.23
CA TYR A 69 8.51 7.21 8.83
C TYR A 69 9.27 6.97 10.14
N GLU A 70 8.54 6.49 11.15
CA GLU A 70 9.16 6.01 12.38
C GLU A 70 9.98 4.74 12.11
N SER A 71 11.11 4.59 12.80
CA SER A 71 11.89 3.35 12.79
C SER A 71 11.13 2.24 13.54
N ARG A 72 11.01 1.06 12.94
CA ARG A 72 10.44 -0.11 13.62
C ARG A 72 11.35 -0.57 14.77
N VAL A 73 10.75 -1.25 15.75
CA VAL A 73 11.48 -2.02 16.77
C VAL A 73 12.37 -3.05 16.09
N LEU A 74 13.63 -3.14 16.51
CA LEU A 74 14.61 -4.06 15.92
C LEU A 74 14.56 -5.47 16.51
N GLU A 75 13.95 -5.64 17.70
CA GLU A 75 13.72 -6.96 18.29
C GLU A 75 12.85 -7.81 17.35
N GLY A 76 13.35 -9.00 17.00
CA GLY A 76 12.73 -9.92 16.06
C GLY A 76 12.75 -9.47 14.60
N ILE A 77 13.49 -8.40 14.24
CA ILE A 77 13.51 -7.87 12.86
C ILE A 77 13.93 -8.92 11.84
N TRP A 78 14.78 -9.87 12.24
CA TRP A 78 15.18 -10.97 11.36
C TRP A 78 13.97 -11.78 10.88
N ALA A 79 12.87 -11.87 11.62
CA ALA A 79 11.71 -12.66 11.22
C ALA A 79 10.63 -11.86 10.43
N THR A 80 10.84 -10.57 10.14
CA THR A 80 9.78 -9.68 9.65
C THR A 80 9.90 -9.27 8.18
N ALA A 81 10.66 -10.01 7.37
CA ALA A 81 10.73 -9.73 5.94
C ALA A 81 9.33 -9.80 5.27
N PRO A 82 9.02 -8.94 4.28
CA PRO A 82 9.90 -7.92 3.68
C PRO A 82 9.95 -6.59 4.46
N TYR A 83 10.98 -5.79 4.19
CA TYR A 83 11.36 -4.58 4.93
C TYR A 83 10.87 -3.28 4.28
N LEU A 84 11.07 -2.17 5.01
CA LEU A 84 10.46 -0.85 4.79
C LEU A 84 8.96 -0.80 5.14
N HIS A 85 8.36 0.38 5.02
CA HIS A 85 6.95 0.60 5.36
C HIS A 85 6.00 -0.10 4.38
N ASN A 86 6.41 -0.23 3.12
CA ASN A 86 5.66 -0.81 2.02
C ASN A 86 6.12 -2.23 1.64
N GLY A 87 7.05 -2.83 2.41
CA GLY A 87 7.54 -4.18 2.13
C GLY A 87 8.30 -4.27 0.80
N SER A 88 9.00 -3.21 0.40
CA SER A 88 9.64 -3.13 -0.91
C SER A 88 11.02 -3.77 -1.02
N VAL A 89 11.61 -4.17 0.12
CA VAL A 89 12.95 -4.76 0.17
C VAL A 89 12.86 -6.18 0.75
N PRO A 90 13.32 -7.23 0.05
CA PRO A 90 13.06 -8.60 0.46
C PRO A 90 13.96 -9.13 1.60
N THR A 91 15.17 -8.59 1.74
CA THR A 91 16.18 -9.07 2.72
C THR A 91 16.86 -7.90 3.43
N LEU A 92 17.37 -8.09 4.65
CA LEU A 92 18.16 -7.05 5.34
C LEU A 92 19.47 -6.78 4.59
N ALA A 93 20.05 -7.81 3.97
CA ALA A 93 21.23 -7.62 3.12
C ALA A 93 20.96 -6.65 1.97
N ASP A 94 19.81 -6.77 1.29
CA ASP A 94 19.44 -5.85 0.21
C ASP A 94 19.08 -4.45 0.74
N LEU A 95 18.69 -4.31 2.01
CA LEU A 95 18.45 -3.02 2.67
C LEU A 95 19.76 -2.27 2.98
N LEU A 96 20.88 -2.99 3.10
CA LEU A 96 22.22 -2.43 3.30
C LEU A 96 22.95 -2.14 1.98
N GLU A 97 22.28 -2.28 0.84
CA GLU A 97 22.77 -1.86 -0.47
C GLU A 97 22.11 -0.55 -0.89
N PRO A 98 22.78 0.28 -1.73
CA PRO A 98 22.11 1.42 -2.35
C PRO A 98 20.81 1.00 -3.01
N ALA A 99 19.74 1.80 -2.91
CA ALA A 99 18.42 1.42 -3.44
C ALA A 99 18.46 1.10 -4.94
N SER A 100 19.38 1.73 -5.69
CA SER A 100 19.63 1.46 -7.11
C SER A 100 20.18 0.06 -7.42
N ASN A 101 20.78 -0.61 -6.42
CA ASN A 101 21.35 -1.95 -6.54
C ASN A 101 20.39 -3.05 -6.05
N GLY A 102 19.32 -2.66 -5.34
CA GLY A 102 18.31 -3.58 -4.82
C GLY A 102 17.45 -4.24 -5.92
N PRO A 103 16.78 -5.36 -5.62
CA PRO A 103 15.91 -6.02 -6.58
C PRO A 103 14.67 -5.17 -6.88
N THR A 104 14.35 -5.00 -8.16
CA THR A 104 13.13 -4.30 -8.63
C THR A 104 11.87 -5.16 -8.58
N LYS A 105 12.06 -6.47 -8.39
CA LYS A 105 10.99 -7.45 -8.19
C LYS A 105 11.49 -8.65 -7.41
N PHE A 106 10.64 -9.20 -6.55
CA PHE A 106 10.91 -10.46 -5.86
C PHE A 106 9.63 -11.25 -5.63
N ARG A 107 9.78 -12.56 -5.36
CA ARG A 107 8.65 -13.45 -5.10
C ARG A 107 8.34 -13.52 -3.61
N ILE A 108 7.06 -13.50 -3.27
CA ILE A 108 6.62 -13.81 -1.90
C ILE A 108 6.45 -15.31 -1.76
N GLY A 109 6.94 -15.86 -0.66
CA GLY A 109 6.63 -17.23 -0.28
C GLY A 109 7.29 -17.67 1.03
N PRO A 110 7.21 -18.97 1.34
CA PRO A 110 7.60 -19.50 2.65
C PRO A 110 9.12 -19.70 2.80
N ASN A 111 9.89 -19.68 1.71
CA ASN A 111 11.31 -19.95 1.77
C ASN A 111 12.05 -18.72 2.31
N TYR A 112 12.96 -18.96 3.24
CA TYR A 112 13.69 -17.92 3.95
C TYR A 112 15.20 -18.09 3.73
N ASP A 113 15.89 -16.98 3.47
CA ASP A 113 17.35 -16.91 3.30
C ASP A 113 17.99 -16.45 4.61
N LEU A 114 18.69 -17.36 5.28
CA LEU A 114 19.36 -17.10 6.56
C LEU A 114 20.63 -16.24 6.41
N ASP A 115 21.27 -16.27 5.25
CA ASP A 115 22.50 -15.51 5.01
C ASP A 115 22.16 -14.05 4.73
N LYS A 116 21.12 -13.80 3.92
CA LYS A 116 20.63 -12.46 3.61
C LYS A 116 19.63 -11.90 4.62
N VAL A 117 19.07 -12.76 5.47
CA VAL A 117 18.05 -12.43 6.47
C VAL A 117 16.79 -11.86 5.82
N GLY A 118 16.06 -12.72 5.12
CA GLY A 118 14.72 -12.39 4.62
C GLY A 118 14.15 -13.40 3.63
N LEU A 119 13.38 -12.91 2.66
CA LEU A 119 12.76 -13.77 1.65
C LEU A 119 13.81 -14.35 0.69
N ALA A 120 13.82 -15.67 0.55
CA ALA A 120 14.66 -16.32 -0.44
C ALA A 120 14.21 -15.97 -1.87
N LYS A 121 15.16 -15.90 -2.79
CA LYS A 121 14.88 -15.64 -4.22
C LYS A 121 13.97 -16.70 -4.83
N ASP A 122 14.24 -17.96 -4.49
CA ASP A 122 13.48 -19.10 -4.97
C ASP A 122 12.39 -19.47 -3.97
N GLN A 123 11.14 -19.39 -4.41
CA GLN A 123 9.94 -19.64 -3.61
C GLN A 123 9.18 -20.86 -4.13
N THR A 124 8.66 -21.66 -3.21
CA THR A 124 7.97 -22.93 -3.52
C THR A 124 6.44 -22.80 -3.59
N LYS A 125 5.87 -21.68 -3.12
CA LYS A 125 4.42 -21.44 -3.04
C LYS A 125 4.09 -19.97 -3.36
N PHE A 126 2.78 -19.69 -3.49
CA PHE A 126 2.15 -18.38 -3.74
C PHE A 126 2.45 -17.76 -5.11
N GLY A 127 3.71 -17.73 -5.54
CA GLY A 127 4.09 -17.29 -6.90
C GLY A 127 3.91 -15.80 -7.19
N ASP A 128 3.27 -15.07 -6.28
CA ASP A 128 3.07 -13.63 -6.35
C ASP A 128 4.41 -12.89 -6.34
N GLN A 129 4.49 -11.84 -7.14
CA GLN A 129 5.66 -10.97 -7.21
C GLN A 129 5.29 -9.59 -6.68
N VAL A 130 6.14 -9.05 -5.81
CA VAL A 130 6.09 -7.63 -5.50
C VAL A 130 6.93 -6.92 -6.56
N LEU A 131 6.31 -5.93 -7.20
CA LEU A 131 6.96 -5.04 -8.16
C LEU A 131 7.16 -3.69 -7.49
N HIS A 132 8.39 -3.18 -7.56
CA HIS A 132 8.71 -1.86 -7.06
C HIS A 132 8.85 -0.90 -8.22
N SER A 133 8.35 0.31 -8.04
CA SER A 133 8.53 1.35 -9.03
C SER A 133 9.95 1.90 -8.96
N ASP A 134 10.33 2.61 -10.02
CA ASP A 134 11.54 3.42 -10.07
C ASP A 134 11.80 4.14 -8.72
N PRO A 135 13.04 4.08 -8.18
CA PRO A 135 13.49 4.88 -7.04
C PRO A 135 13.07 6.37 -7.10
N HIS A 136 12.92 6.91 -8.30
CA HIS A 136 12.56 8.30 -8.55
C HIS A 136 11.05 8.54 -8.72
N ASP A 137 10.23 7.50 -8.88
CA ASP A 137 8.77 7.62 -8.94
C ASP A 137 8.15 7.35 -7.57
N ARG A 138 8.11 8.42 -6.76
CA ARG A 138 7.57 8.40 -5.39
C ARG A 138 6.04 8.36 -5.32
N ASN A 139 5.34 8.48 -6.45
CA ASN A 139 3.87 8.59 -6.49
C ASN A 139 3.16 7.23 -6.50
N THR A 140 3.90 6.13 -6.69
CA THR A 140 3.31 4.79 -6.80
C THR A 140 3.05 4.12 -5.44
N GLY A 141 3.72 4.58 -4.38
CA GLY A 141 3.74 3.92 -3.07
C GLY A 141 4.58 2.63 -3.01
N ASN A 142 5.12 2.15 -4.13
CA ASN A 142 5.86 0.89 -4.23
C ASN A 142 7.37 1.08 -4.40
N SER A 143 7.90 2.28 -4.18
CA SER A 143 9.33 2.53 -4.33
C SER A 143 10.16 1.79 -3.25
N ASN A 144 11.36 1.34 -3.62
CA ASN A 144 12.37 0.80 -2.69
C ASN A 144 13.35 1.87 -2.20
N CYS A 145 13.12 3.14 -2.57
CA CYS A 145 13.98 4.26 -2.21
C CYS A 145 13.96 4.60 -0.72
N GLY A 146 15.01 5.29 -0.29
CA GLY A 146 15.21 5.69 1.10
C GLY A 146 16.02 4.66 1.87
N HIS A 147 16.30 4.97 3.14
CA HIS A 147 17.13 4.12 4.00
C HIS A 147 18.55 3.87 3.43
N GLU A 148 19.21 4.90 2.91
CA GLU A 148 20.60 4.83 2.40
C GLU A 148 21.67 4.71 3.52
N PHE A 149 21.28 4.15 4.68
CA PHE A 149 22.16 3.94 5.81
C PHE A 149 22.86 2.58 5.68
N GLY A 150 24.13 2.52 6.10
CA GLY A 150 24.89 1.27 6.05
C GLY A 150 25.37 0.86 4.64
N THR A 151 25.00 1.60 3.59
CA THR A 151 25.37 1.32 2.20
C THR A 151 26.88 1.39 1.96
N ASN A 152 27.56 2.26 2.71
CA ASN A 152 29.01 2.45 2.68
C ASN A 152 29.80 1.47 3.56
N LEU A 153 29.13 0.58 4.31
CA LEU A 153 29.80 -0.44 5.12
C LEU A 153 30.54 -1.42 4.21
N THR A 154 31.68 -1.90 4.69
CA THR A 154 32.42 -2.98 4.02
C THR A 154 31.59 -4.26 4.02
N PRO A 155 31.86 -5.21 3.11
CA PRO A 155 31.16 -6.50 3.08
C PRO A 155 31.25 -7.27 4.40
N LEU A 156 32.37 -7.13 5.13
CA LEU A 156 32.55 -7.77 6.43
C LEU A 156 31.66 -7.12 7.49
N GLU A 157 31.66 -5.78 7.59
CA GLU A 157 30.80 -5.05 8.53
C GLU A 157 29.32 -5.29 8.27
N LYS A 158 28.90 -5.36 7.00
CA LYS A 158 27.52 -5.73 6.64
C LYS A 158 27.17 -7.11 7.16
N LYS A 159 28.07 -8.09 7.00
CA LYS A 159 27.85 -9.45 7.51
C LYS A 159 27.78 -9.47 9.04
N GLU A 160 28.69 -8.80 9.73
CA GLU A 160 28.68 -8.70 11.20
C GLU A 160 27.41 -8.03 11.72
N LEU A 161 26.94 -6.97 11.05
CA LEU A 161 25.67 -6.32 11.36
C LEU A 161 24.49 -7.27 11.18
N LEU A 162 24.45 -8.06 10.09
CA LEU A 162 23.40 -9.05 9.90
C LEU A 162 23.42 -10.11 11.00
N GLU A 163 24.59 -10.59 11.42
CA GLU A 163 24.68 -11.54 12.56
C GLU A 163 24.20 -10.91 13.87
N TYR A 164 24.48 -9.63 14.11
CA TYR A 164 23.95 -8.91 15.26
C TYR A 164 22.41 -8.82 15.21
N LEU A 165 21.84 -8.46 14.06
CA LEU A 165 20.38 -8.33 13.88
C LEU A 165 19.65 -9.68 14.00
N LYS A 166 20.31 -10.81 13.76
CA LYS A 166 19.77 -12.16 14.01
C LYS A 166 19.64 -12.49 15.50
N ALA A 167 20.41 -11.82 16.35
CA ALA A 167 20.41 -12.07 17.80
C ALA A 167 19.37 -11.23 18.55
N LEU A 168 18.72 -10.28 17.87
CA LEU A 168 17.60 -9.48 18.37
C LEU A 168 16.26 -10.22 18.19
#